data_AF-A0A922YIG3-F1
#
_entry.id   AF-A0A922YIG3-F1
#
_cell.length_a   1.000
_cell.length_b   1.000
_cell.length_c   1.000
_cell.angle_alpha   90.00
_cell.angle_beta   90.00
_cell.angle_gamma   90.00
#
_symmetry.space_group_name_H-M   'P 1'
#
loop_
_entity.id
_entity.type
_entity.pdbx_description
1 polymer ?
#
loop_
_entity_poly.entity_id
_entity_poly.type
_entity_poly.pdbx_seq_one_letter_code
_entity_poly.pdbx_strand_id
1 'polypeptide(L)' 'MAKINVIDRSGNSKEVEAEAGLTLMEIIRDNGFDELLALCGGCCSCATCHVH' A
#
# COMPACT_ATOMS: atom_id res chain seq x y z
N MET A 1 -7.62 -6.32 13.96
CA MET A 1 -7.11 -5.17 13.20
C MET A 1 -5.60 -5.16 13.32
N ALA A 2 -4.90 -5.07 12.20
CA ALA A 2 -3.46 -4.90 12.16
C ALA A 2 -3.13 -3.40 12.00
N LYS A 3 -2.00 -2.98 12.54
CA LYS A 3 -1.45 -1.64 12.30
C LYS A 3 -0.30 -1.75 11.32
N ILE A 4 -0.32 -0.93 10.28
CA ILE A 4 0.71 -0.90 9.24
C ILE A 4 1.34 0.49 9.26
N ASN A 5 2.66 0.53 9.36
CA ASN A 5 3.40 1.78 9.22
C ASN A 5 3.93 1.88 7.79
N VAL A 6 3.46 2.86 7.04
CA VAL A 6 3.85 3.09 5.65
C VAL A 6 4.81 4.28 5.61
N ILE A 7 5.97 4.09 5.00
CA ILE A 7 6.98 5.14 4.81
C ILE A 7 6.98 5.49 3.32
N ASP A 8 6.69 6.76 3.01
CA ASP A 8 6.72 7.27 1.65
C ASP A 8 8.16 7.45 1.14
N ARG A 9 8.31 7.79 -0.15
CA ARG A 9 9.66 8.00 -0.73
C ARG A 9 10.37 9.24 -0.20
N SER A 10 9.64 10.16 0.42
CA SER A 10 10.18 11.34 1.08
C SER A 10 10.64 11.03 2.52
N GLY A 11 10.41 9.82 3.01
CA GLY A 11 10.74 9.37 4.37
C GLY A 11 9.68 9.71 5.41
N ASN A 12 8.51 10.23 5.01
CA ASN A 12 7.42 10.48 5.96
C ASN A 12 6.72 9.17 6.28
N SER A 13 6.44 8.97 7.57
CA SER A 13 5.71 7.79 8.04
C SER A 13 4.27 8.14 8.39
N LYS A 14 3.35 7.23 8.05
CA LYS A 14 1.94 7.32 8.44
C LYS A 14 1.45 5.93 8.84
N GLU A 15 0.86 5.85 10.02
CA GLU A 15 0.20 4.64 10.51
C GLU A 15 -1.19 4.52 9.89
N VAL A 16 -1.52 3.32 9.40
CA VAL A 16 -2.84 2.99 8.85
C VAL A 16 -3.38 1.74 9.54
N GLU A 17 -4.69 1.73 9.78
CA GLU A 17 -5.38 0.55 10.28
C GLU A 17 -5.78 -0.37 9.13
N ALA A 18 -5.61 -1.67 9.34
CA ALA A 18 -5.88 -2.70 8.35
C ALA A 18 -6.78 -3.80 8.90
N GLU A 19 -7.79 -4.14 8.11
CA GLU A 19 -8.60 -5.34 8.33
C GLU A 19 -7.92 -6.56 7.73
N ALA A 20 -8.07 -7.71 8.39
CA ALA A 20 -7.54 -8.97 7.89
C ALA A 20 -8.30 -9.39 6.63
N GLY A 21 -7.58 -9.93 5.63
CA GLY A 21 -8.15 -10.36 4.35
C GLY A 21 -7.91 -9.39 3.20
N LEU A 22 -7.47 -8.17 3.46
CA LEU A 22 -7.01 -7.22 2.45
C LEU A 22 -5.51 -7.36 2.18
N THR A 23 -5.08 -7.01 0.97
CA THR A 23 -3.67 -6.96 0.60
C THR A 23 -3.04 -5.63 1.02
N LEU A 24 -1.72 -5.62 1.25
CA LEU A 24 -0.99 -4.38 1.55
C LEU A 24 -1.19 -3.32 0.46
N MET A 25 -1.23 -3.75 -0.81
CA MET A 25 -1.45 -2.86 -1.95
C MET A 25 -2.79 -2.11 -1.84
N GLU A 26 -3.88 -2.82 -1.54
CA GLU A 26 -5.20 -2.22 -1.40
C GLU A 26 -5.24 -1.25 -0.23
N ILE A 27 -4.71 -1.66 0.93
CA ILE A 27 -4.68 -0.82 2.13
C ILE A 27 -3.90 0.47 1.88
N ILE A 28 -2.71 0.37 1.26
CA ILE A 28 -1.87 1.53 0.96
C ILE A 28 -2.57 2.44 -0.05
N ARG A 29 -3.09 1.91 -1.16
CA ARG A 29 -3.78 2.70 -2.17
C ARG A 29 -5.00 3.42 -1.60
N ASP A 30 -5.85 2.70 -0.87
CA ASP A 30 -7.13 3.23 -0.39
C ASP A 30 -6.93 4.25 0.76
N ASN A 31 -5.73 4.31 1.37
CA ASN A 31 -5.33 5.32 2.35
C ASN A 31 -4.63 6.57 1.75
N GLY A 32 -4.63 6.70 0.42
CA GLY A 32 -4.22 7.90 -0.30
C GLY A 32 -2.72 8.00 -0.61
N PHE A 33 -2.01 6.88 -0.69
CA PHE A 33 -0.61 6.86 -1.12
C PHE A 33 -0.53 6.70 -2.65
N ASP A 34 -0.76 7.80 -3.37
CA ASP A 34 -0.87 7.83 -4.85
C ASP A 34 0.42 7.41 -5.58
N GLU A 35 1.58 7.43 -4.91
CA GLU A 35 2.84 6.94 -5.45
C GLU A 35 2.81 5.42 -5.74
N LEU A 36 1.96 4.67 -5.03
CA LEU A 36 1.71 3.26 -5.31
C LEU A 36 0.65 3.16 -6.42
N LEU A 37 1.11 2.96 -7.65
CA LEU A 37 0.24 3.07 -8.83
C LEU A 37 -0.74 1.90 -8.99
N ALA A 38 -0.37 0.69 -8.53
CA ALA A 38 -1.19 -0.51 -8.62
C ALA A 38 -1.83 -0.77 -10.01
N LEU A 39 -1.09 -0.54 -11.10
CA LEU A 39 -1.66 -0.49 -12.47
C LEU A 39 -2.44 -1.74 -12.90
N CYS A 40 -2.04 -2.93 -12.43
CA CYS A 40 -2.72 -4.19 -12.76
C CYS A 40 -3.85 -4.56 -11.80
N GLY A 41 -4.16 -3.72 -10.81
CA GLY A 41 -5.19 -4.01 -9.80
C GLY A 41 -4.93 -5.25 -8.93
N GLY A 42 -3.67 -5.69 -8.78
CA GLY A 42 -3.32 -6.86 -7.97
C GLY A 42 -3.18 -8.18 -8.74
N CYS A 43 -3.34 -8.17 -10.07
CA CYS A 43 -3.21 -9.38 -10.91
C CYS A 43 -1.76 -9.83 -11.19
N CYS A 44 -0.78 -9.38 -10.39
CA CYS A 44 0.64 -9.79 -10.49
C CYS A 44 1.30 -9.59 -11.88
N SER A 45 0.96 -8.50 -12.59
CA SER A 45 1.42 -8.28 -13.97
C SER A 45 2.19 -6.97 -14.22
N CYS A 46 2.40 -6.12 -13.21
CA CYS A 46 2.97 -4.78 -13.45
C CYS A 46 4.13 -4.36 -12.52
N ALA A 47 4.37 -5.07 -11.41
CA ALA A 47 5.36 -4.71 -10.38
C ALA A 47 5.22 -3.30 -9.74
N THR A 48 4.20 -2.51 -10.09
CA THR A 48 4.04 -1.13 -9.59
C THR A 48 3.49 -1.03 -8.15
N CYS A 49 3.24 -2.16 -7.50
CA CYS A 49 2.90 -2.25 -6.07
C CYS A 49 4.09 -2.71 -5.20
N HIS A 50 5.31 -2.65 -5.73
CA HIS A 50 6.52 -3.06 -5.03
C HIS A 50 6.80 -2.15 -3.81
N VAL A 51 7.23 -2.75 -2.70
CA VAL A 51 7.58 -2.11 -1.44
C VAL A 51 8.87 -2.71 -0.88
N HIS A 52 9.55 -1.98 0.01
CA HIS A 52 10.76 -2.41 0.73
C HIS A 52 10.46 -2.68 2.20
#